data_AF-A0A496S562-F1
#
_entry.id   AF-A0A496S562-F1
#
_cell.length_a   1.000
_cell.length_b   1.000
_cell.length_c   1.000
_cell.angle_alpha   90.00
_cell.angle_beta   90.00
_cell.angle_gamma   90.00
#
_symmetry.space_group_name_H-M   'P 1'
#
loop_
_entity.id
_entity.type
_entity.pdbx_description
1 polymer ?
#
loop_
_entity_poly.entity_id
_entity_poly.type
_entity_poly.pdbx_seq_one_letter_code
_entity_poly.pdbx_strand_id
1 'polypeptide(L)'
;MENYLDLTPQQRTKPLLQIRLSNFLELSEEEFLQLIREVEGDDLFRRLFIPFKDFSLKVITRKKFPSTQIKPDFFELCDYLLESKSFPDVESILSHYPQAVKIAKKIGKENFKNYFLYNEFDLPLKELAKKCRLREEEILKVIEMVDKVFLTVKPHQSLLKTEGISYSRIASISEINENFFIEFLSLDLARGVYNIDYTKLKRLKERGIFSKEELKRIGFLTEKLTLINLRKSTLFKIVNFIVKKQKPFLETSQKEKLLPLTQKEAAKFLNISLSGVSRAIKYKTVEAPWGEEFPLRFFFPSLKTVRIFILKGLLEKEEFKTDREVSQSLKENYGIYLSRRTIAKYRKELKVSALSKNKNR
;
A
#
# COMPACT_ATOMS: atom_id res chain seq x y z
N MET A 1 9.12 -11.94 14.01
CA MET A 1 8.18 -10.88 13.58
C MET A 1 8.81 -9.55 13.93
N GLU A 2 9.37 -8.82 12.96
CA GLU A 2 9.95 -7.50 13.24
C GLU A 2 8.84 -6.53 13.65
N ASN A 3 8.92 -5.99 14.87
CA ASN A 3 8.05 -4.92 15.34
C ASN A 3 8.44 -3.62 14.62
N TYR A 4 7.83 -3.37 13.46
CA TYR A 4 8.08 -2.16 12.66
C TYR A 4 7.64 -0.84 13.32
N LEU A 5 7.04 -0.91 14.51
CA LEU A 5 6.63 0.23 15.33
C LEU A 5 6.51 -0.22 16.79
N ASP A 6 7.62 -0.42 17.49
CA ASP A 6 7.58 -0.20 18.94
C ASP A 6 7.70 1.29 19.18
N LEU A 7 6.54 1.98 19.11
CA LEU A 7 6.44 3.32 19.67
C LEU A 7 6.89 3.23 21.13
N THR A 8 7.90 4.02 21.50
CA THR A 8 8.43 4.02 22.87
C THR A 8 7.29 4.35 23.85
N PRO A 9 7.34 3.89 25.11
CA PRO A 9 6.29 4.18 26.09
C PRO A 9 5.97 5.68 26.21
N GLN A 10 6.95 6.56 25.98
CA GLN A 10 6.83 8.02 25.95
C GLN A 10 6.03 8.55 24.74
N GLN A 11 5.98 7.83 23.62
CA GLN A 11 5.19 8.17 22.43
C GLN A 11 3.72 7.77 22.57
N ARG A 12 3.39 6.84 23.47
CA ARG A 12 2.02 6.33 23.69
C ARG A 12 1.15 7.24 24.56
N THR A 13 1.74 8.17 25.31
CA THR A 13 1.08 8.91 26.40
C THR A 13 0.68 10.36 26.07
N LYS A 14 0.88 10.88 24.85
CA LYS A 14 0.35 12.20 24.48
C LYS A 14 -1.12 12.07 24.01
N PRO A 15 -2.14 12.52 24.78
CA PRO A 15 -3.54 12.49 24.35
C PRO A 15 -3.80 13.31 23.06
N LEU A 16 -2.96 14.31 22.79
CA LEU A 16 -2.97 15.09 21.54
C LEU A 16 -2.57 14.27 20.29
N LEU A 17 -1.81 13.18 20.44
CA LEU A 17 -1.49 12.29 19.31
C LEU A 17 -2.70 11.40 18.99
N GLN A 18 -3.42 10.85 19.97
CA GLN A 18 -4.55 9.93 19.71
C GLN A 18 -5.72 10.57 18.94
N ILE A 19 -6.04 11.84 19.21
CA ILE A 19 -7.10 12.56 18.48
C ILE A 19 -6.65 12.96 17.07
N ARG A 20 -5.36 13.29 16.89
CA ARG A 20 -4.79 13.55 15.55
C ARG A 20 -4.70 12.28 14.70
N LEU A 21 -4.45 11.14 15.34
CA LEU A 21 -4.24 9.84 14.68
C LEU A 21 -5.47 9.31 13.96
N SER A 22 -6.66 9.46 14.54
CA SER A 22 -7.91 9.04 13.90
C SER A 22 -8.17 9.79 12.60
N ASN A 23 -7.98 11.10 12.62
CA ASN A 23 -8.23 11.96 11.46
C ASN A 23 -7.13 11.77 10.40
N PHE A 24 -5.89 11.49 10.84
CA PHE A 24 -4.76 11.25 9.95
C PHE A 24 -4.91 10.01 9.06
N LEU A 25 -5.50 8.93 9.59
CA LEU A 25 -5.80 7.72 8.80
C LEU A 25 -6.95 7.93 7.80
N GLU A 26 -7.77 8.96 8.00
CA GLU A 26 -8.92 9.30 7.14
C GLU A 26 -8.58 10.31 6.05
N LEU A 27 -7.43 11.00 6.11
CA LEU A 27 -6.99 11.94 5.06
C LEU A 27 -7.16 11.30 3.68
N SER A 28 -7.60 12.09 2.70
CA SER A 28 -7.58 11.67 1.30
C SER A 28 -6.15 11.39 0.84
N GLU A 29 -5.98 10.61 -0.23
CA GLU A 29 -4.65 10.38 -0.79
C GLU A 29 -4.01 11.69 -1.31
N GLU A 30 -4.82 12.63 -1.79
CA GLU A 30 -4.33 13.96 -2.22
C GLU A 30 -3.78 14.77 -1.05
N GLU A 31 -4.53 14.88 0.06
CA GLU A 31 -4.07 15.57 1.27
C GLU A 31 -2.84 14.88 1.88
N PHE A 32 -2.80 13.55 1.85
CA PHE A 32 -1.68 12.79 2.36
C PHE A 32 -0.41 13.02 1.52
N LEU A 33 -0.53 13.05 0.19
CA LEU A 33 0.57 13.38 -0.70
C LEU A 33 1.02 14.83 -0.51
N GLN A 34 0.10 15.77 -0.36
CA GLN A 34 0.44 17.17 -0.09
C GLN A 34 1.27 17.31 1.19
N LEU A 35 0.88 16.62 2.26
CA LEU A 35 1.66 16.60 3.50
C LEU A 35 3.07 16.02 3.29
N ILE A 36 3.19 14.94 2.52
CA ILE A 36 4.49 14.36 2.18
C ILE A 36 5.34 15.37 1.41
N ARG A 37 4.76 16.08 0.43
CA ARG A 37 5.45 17.12 -0.34
C ARG A 37 5.94 18.27 0.54
N GLU A 38 5.13 18.71 1.50
CA GLU A 38 5.53 19.72 2.48
C GLU A 38 6.71 19.26 3.34
N VAL A 39 6.67 18.02 3.84
CA VAL A 39 7.71 17.45 4.68
C VAL A 39 9.01 17.25 3.90
N GLU A 40 8.95 16.70 2.68
CA GLU A 40 10.13 16.47 1.83
C GLU A 40 10.68 17.75 1.19
N GLY A 41 9.84 18.79 1.07
CA GLY A 41 10.20 20.12 0.60
C GLY A 41 10.95 20.96 1.63
N ASP A 42 10.86 20.61 2.93
CA ASP A 42 11.50 21.33 4.02
C ASP A 42 13.03 21.24 3.95
N ASP A 43 13.71 22.38 4.16
CA ASP A 43 15.17 22.47 4.06
C ASP A 43 15.89 21.63 5.14
N LEU A 44 15.32 21.56 6.35
CA LEU A 44 15.86 20.75 7.44
C LEU A 44 15.66 19.27 7.17
N PHE A 45 14.52 18.88 6.59
CA PHE A 45 14.33 17.51 6.13
C PHE A 45 15.41 17.12 5.13
N ARG A 46 15.65 17.94 4.10
CA ARG A 46 16.68 17.66 3.09
C ARG A 46 18.07 17.56 3.72
N ARG A 47 18.43 18.47 4.63
CA ARG A 47 19.70 18.42 5.37
C ARG A 47 19.87 17.14 6.20
N LEU A 48 18.78 16.61 6.76
CA LEU A 48 18.79 15.39 7.58
C LEU A 48 18.64 14.09 6.77
N PHE A 49 18.10 14.15 5.55
CA PHE A 49 17.84 13.00 4.68
C PHE A 49 18.95 12.79 3.64
N ILE A 50 19.33 13.85 2.92
CA ILE A 50 20.43 13.86 1.93
C ILE A 50 21.30 15.09 2.22
N PRO A 51 22.29 14.98 3.12
CA PRO A 51 23.10 16.13 3.49
C PRO A 51 24.00 16.52 2.32
N PHE A 52 23.79 17.71 1.74
CA PHE A 52 24.56 18.19 0.57
C PHE A 52 26.04 18.44 0.86
N LYS A 53 26.44 18.62 2.12
CA LYS A 53 27.81 19.00 2.52
C LYS A 53 28.45 18.08 3.56
N ASP A 54 27.66 17.52 4.49
CA ASP A 54 28.19 16.70 5.58
C ASP A 54 27.32 15.48 5.86
N PHE A 55 27.76 14.31 5.41
CA PHE A 55 27.12 13.01 5.67
C PHE A 55 26.99 12.65 7.16
N SER A 56 27.80 13.29 8.02
CA SER A 56 27.65 13.16 9.47
C SER A 56 26.28 13.66 9.96
N LEU A 57 25.57 14.45 9.15
CA LEU A 57 24.22 14.95 9.43
C LEU A 57 23.08 14.02 8.97
N LYS A 58 23.36 12.94 8.22
CA LYS A 58 22.31 12.01 7.73
C LYS A 58 21.68 11.28 8.92
N VAL A 59 20.46 11.63 9.26
CA VAL A 59 19.69 11.08 10.41
C VAL A 59 18.44 10.35 9.92
N ILE A 60 17.89 10.76 8.78
CA ILE A 60 16.68 10.19 8.21
C ILE A 60 17.08 9.26 7.07
N THR A 61 16.54 8.05 7.11
CA THR A 61 16.67 7.01 6.08
C THR A 61 15.31 6.50 5.66
N ARG A 62 15.23 5.68 4.61
CA ARG A 62 13.97 5.04 4.18
C ARG A 62 14.14 3.53 4.24
N LYS A 63 13.13 2.83 4.77
CA LYS A 63 13.06 1.37 4.82
C LYS A 63 11.82 0.90 4.08
N LYS A 64 12.02 0.07 3.04
CA LYS A 64 10.93 -0.58 2.31
C LYS A 64 10.15 -1.55 3.19
N PHE A 65 8.91 -1.80 2.80
CA PHE A 65 8.13 -2.90 3.36
C PHE A 65 8.62 -4.26 2.81
N PRO A 66 8.66 -5.32 3.63
CA PRO A 66 9.03 -6.65 3.16
C PRO A 66 7.98 -7.19 2.19
N SER A 67 8.39 -8.03 1.22
CA SER A 67 7.50 -8.66 0.23
C SER A 67 6.68 -7.65 -0.58
N THR A 68 7.25 -6.47 -0.82
CA THR A 68 6.65 -5.45 -1.69
C THR A 68 7.49 -5.25 -2.93
N GLN A 69 6.81 -5.09 -4.05
CA GLN A 69 7.42 -4.72 -5.32
C GLN A 69 6.79 -3.41 -5.80
N ILE A 70 7.34 -2.82 -6.84
CA ILE A 70 6.64 -1.79 -7.60
C ILE A 70 6.12 -2.48 -8.85
N LYS A 71 4.83 -2.26 -9.18
CA LYS A 71 4.20 -2.84 -10.38
C LYS A 71 5.08 -2.56 -11.61
N PRO A 72 5.24 -3.53 -12.54
CA PRO A 72 5.86 -3.26 -13.84
C PRO A 72 5.25 -2.06 -14.58
N ASP A 73 3.97 -1.75 -14.38
CA ASP A 73 3.32 -0.58 -14.97
C ASP A 73 3.76 0.76 -14.34
N PHE A 74 4.44 0.75 -13.19
CA PHE A 74 5.11 1.96 -12.68
C PHE A 74 6.39 2.28 -13.47
N PHE A 75 6.86 1.32 -14.27
CA PHE A 75 7.78 1.65 -15.34
C PHE A 75 7.09 2.47 -16.41
N GLU A 76 5.78 2.77 -16.40
CA GLU A 76 5.28 3.83 -17.28
C GLU A 76 6.03 5.14 -17.06
N LEU A 77 6.64 5.43 -15.90
CA LEU A 77 7.59 6.55 -15.72
C LEU A 77 8.98 6.30 -16.33
N CYS A 78 9.47 5.07 -16.32
CA CYS A 78 10.76 4.65 -16.89
C CYS A 78 10.70 4.41 -18.41
N ASP A 79 9.68 3.72 -18.89
CA ASP A 79 9.27 3.56 -20.28
C ASP A 79 8.74 4.91 -20.83
N TYR A 80 8.27 5.85 -20.01
CA TYR A 80 8.12 7.26 -20.40
C TYR A 80 9.45 8.01 -20.54
N LEU A 81 10.39 7.82 -19.62
CA LEU A 81 11.78 8.31 -19.71
C LEU A 81 12.54 7.72 -20.92
N LEU A 82 12.06 6.59 -21.47
CA LEU A 82 12.73 5.81 -22.50
C LEU A 82 11.98 5.78 -23.87
N GLU A 83 10.64 5.90 -23.92
CA GLU A 83 9.81 5.62 -25.12
C GLU A 83 8.59 6.55 -25.34
N SER A 84 8.41 7.64 -24.57
CA SER A 84 7.43 8.72 -24.84
C SER A 84 5.98 8.28 -25.15
N LYS A 85 5.16 8.06 -24.12
CA LYS A 85 3.70 8.23 -24.23
C LYS A 85 3.15 9.02 -23.02
N SER A 86 2.88 10.29 -23.29
CA SER A 86 1.90 11.23 -22.68
C SER A 86 1.67 11.22 -21.16
N PHE A 87 2.51 11.97 -20.45
CA PHE A 87 2.17 12.76 -19.26
C PHE A 87 2.67 14.21 -19.49
N PRO A 88 1.80 15.22 -19.68
CA PRO A 88 2.23 16.59 -20.02
C PRO A 88 3.14 17.25 -18.98
N ASP A 89 2.94 16.92 -17.70
CA ASP A 89 3.64 17.59 -16.58
C ASP A 89 5.08 17.10 -16.37
N VAL A 90 5.42 15.87 -16.79
CA VAL A 90 6.73 15.26 -16.53
C VAL A 90 7.74 15.63 -17.62
N GLU A 91 7.31 15.88 -18.85
CA GLU A 91 8.18 16.13 -20.01
C GLU A 91 8.87 17.48 -19.86
N SER A 92 8.08 18.46 -19.44
CA SER A 92 8.55 19.76 -19.00
C SER A 92 9.64 19.61 -17.94
N ILE A 93 9.44 18.80 -16.89
CA ILE A 93 10.45 18.62 -15.83
C ILE A 93 11.72 17.98 -16.35
N LEU A 94 11.62 16.90 -17.12
CA LEU A 94 12.80 16.19 -17.63
C LEU A 94 13.65 17.06 -18.56
N SER A 95 13.02 17.97 -19.29
CA SER A 95 13.71 18.95 -20.13
C SER A 95 14.63 19.89 -19.33
N HIS A 96 14.32 20.13 -18.04
CA HIS A 96 15.16 20.92 -17.12
C HIS A 96 16.34 20.12 -16.54
N TYR A 97 16.37 18.79 -16.70
CA TYR A 97 17.41 17.90 -16.17
C TYR A 97 18.09 17.01 -17.23
N PRO A 98 18.55 17.55 -18.37
CA PRO A 98 19.02 16.74 -19.51
C PRO A 98 20.29 15.91 -19.19
N GLN A 99 21.14 16.42 -18.30
CA GLN A 99 22.33 15.68 -17.84
C GLN A 99 21.96 14.48 -16.97
N ALA A 100 20.99 14.63 -16.07
CA ALA A 100 20.55 13.55 -15.18
C ALA A 100 19.87 12.43 -15.97
N VAL A 101 19.09 12.76 -17.01
CA VAL A 101 18.50 11.77 -17.92
C VAL A 101 19.58 10.96 -18.65
N LYS A 102 20.62 11.61 -19.18
CA LYS A 102 21.75 10.92 -19.83
C LYS A 102 22.47 9.98 -18.85
N ILE A 103 22.67 10.44 -17.62
CA ILE A 103 23.29 9.64 -16.55
C ILE A 103 22.41 8.43 -16.22
N ALA A 104 21.10 8.60 -16.04
CA ALA A 104 20.15 7.51 -15.77
C ALA A 104 20.20 6.43 -16.87
N LYS A 105 20.25 6.85 -18.14
CA LYS A 105 20.41 5.93 -19.29
C LYS A 105 21.74 5.16 -19.23
N LYS A 106 22.84 5.82 -18.84
CA LYS A 106 24.18 5.21 -18.73
C LYS A 106 24.28 4.18 -17.59
N ILE A 107 23.60 4.42 -16.46
CA ILE A 107 23.62 3.54 -15.29
C ILE A 107 22.87 2.21 -15.55
N GLY A 108 21.89 2.23 -16.46
CA GLY A 108 21.05 1.08 -16.80
C GLY A 108 19.82 0.94 -15.92
N LYS A 109 18.76 0.33 -16.48
CA LYS A 109 17.40 0.26 -15.90
C LYS A 109 17.39 -0.31 -14.48
N GLU A 110 18.05 -1.45 -14.24
CA GLU A 110 18.07 -2.10 -12.92
C GLU A 110 18.82 -1.29 -11.86
N ASN A 111 20.01 -0.79 -12.18
CA ASN A 111 20.79 0.02 -11.25
C ASN A 111 20.09 1.34 -10.92
N PHE A 112 19.48 2.00 -11.91
CA PHE A 112 18.68 3.19 -11.68
C PHE A 112 17.50 2.90 -10.74
N LYS A 113 16.82 1.76 -10.96
CA LYS A 113 15.74 1.27 -10.10
C LYS A 113 16.23 1.09 -8.67
N ASN A 114 17.29 0.34 -8.47
CA ASN A 114 17.77 -0.06 -7.15
C ASN A 114 18.39 1.11 -6.37
N TYR A 115 19.15 1.99 -7.03
CA TYR A 115 19.87 3.07 -6.35
C TYR A 115 19.09 4.37 -6.23
N PHE A 116 18.25 4.74 -7.21
CA PHE A 116 17.63 6.07 -7.25
C PHE A 116 16.12 6.04 -7.03
N LEU A 117 15.39 5.07 -7.60
CA LEU A 117 13.95 4.94 -7.37
C LEU A 117 13.65 4.30 -6.01
N TYR A 118 14.34 3.20 -5.73
CA TYR A 118 14.15 2.39 -4.53
C TYR A 118 15.00 2.81 -3.36
N ASN A 119 16.18 3.39 -3.62
CA ASN A 119 17.23 3.57 -2.62
C ASN A 119 17.42 2.29 -1.75
N GLU A 120 17.41 1.12 -2.40
CA GLU A 120 17.23 -0.19 -1.76
C GLU A 120 18.35 -0.54 -0.77
N PHE A 121 19.53 0.04 -1.00
CA PHE A 121 20.73 -0.22 -0.23
C PHE A 121 21.08 0.91 0.75
N ASP A 122 20.32 2.02 0.71
CA ASP A 122 20.55 3.26 1.48
C ASP A 122 22.03 3.69 1.57
N LEU A 123 22.76 3.48 0.47
CA LEU A 123 24.21 3.59 0.42
C LEU A 123 24.66 5.03 0.66
N PRO A 124 25.82 5.24 1.31
CA PRO A 124 26.48 6.53 1.32
C PRO A 124 26.72 7.02 -0.12
N LEU A 125 26.65 8.34 -0.37
CA LEU A 125 26.89 8.91 -1.71
C LEU A 125 28.21 8.43 -2.32
N LYS A 126 29.25 8.28 -1.49
CA LYS A 126 30.57 7.76 -1.87
C LYS A 126 30.52 6.34 -2.43
N GLU A 127 29.72 5.47 -1.83
CA GLU A 127 29.59 4.09 -2.31
C GLU A 127 28.70 4.03 -3.56
N LEU A 128 27.66 4.86 -3.61
CA LEU A 128 26.80 4.97 -4.78
C LEU A 128 27.57 5.53 -5.99
N ALA A 129 28.47 6.50 -5.77
CA ALA A 129 29.44 7.04 -6.74
C ALA A 129 30.36 5.96 -7.29
N LYS A 130 30.93 5.15 -6.41
CA LYS A 130 31.78 4.02 -6.80
C LYS A 130 31.01 2.97 -7.62
N LYS A 131 29.82 2.56 -7.14
CA LYS A 131 29.00 1.55 -7.82
C LYS A 131 28.48 2.02 -9.18
N CYS A 132 28.05 3.28 -9.28
CA CYS A 132 27.55 3.84 -10.53
C CYS A 132 28.66 4.34 -11.47
N ARG A 133 29.92 4.40 -11.00
CA ARG A 133 31.08 5.00 -11.70
C ARG A 133 30.80 6.45 -12.12
N LEU A 134 30.29 7.23 -11.18
CA LEU A 134 29.91 8.64 -11.36
C LEU A 134 30.51 9.51 -10.27
N ARG A 135 30.54 10.82 -10.51
CA ARG A 135 30.90 11.82 -9.49
C ARG A 135 29.73 12.01 -8.52
N GLU A 136 30.02 12.39 -7.27
CA GLU A 136 28.99 12.64 -6.25
C GLU A 136 27.99 13.72 -6.70
N GLU A 137 28.47 14.76 -7.38
CA GLU A 137 27.62 15.83 -7.96
C GLU A 137 26.65 15.33 -9.04
N GLU A 138 27.09 14.36 -9.84
CA GLU A 138 26.26 13.76 -10.91
C GLU A 138 25.13 12.93 -10.30
N ILE A 139 25.43 12.20 -9.22
CA ILE A 139 24.42 11.44 -8.49
C ILE A 139 23.40 12.36 -7.84
N LEU A 140 23.84 13.47 -7.23
CA LEU A 140 22.96 14.46 -6.63
C LEU A 140 21.95 15.01 -7.65
N LYS A 141 22.40 15.35 -8.86
CA LYS A 141 21.51 15.80 -9.94
C LYS A 141 20.47 14.76 -10.31
N VAL A 142 20.84 13.47 -10.32
CA VAL A 142 19.90 12.39 -10.61
C VAL A 142 18.89 12.25 -9.47
N ILE A 143 19.32 12.29 -8.21
CA ILE A 143 18.43 12.23 -7.05
C ILE A 143 17.45 13.41 -7.05
N GLU A 144 17.93 14.63 -7.33
CA GLU A 144 17.10 15.83 -7.38
C GLU A 144 16.04 15.75 -8.49
N MET A 145 16.44 15.33 -9.70
CA MET A 145 15.52 15.11 -10.81
C MET A 145 14.43 14.10 -10.42
N VAL A 146 14.86 12.99 -9.86
CA VAL A 146 14.00 11.89 -9.41
C VAL A 146 13.00 12.39 -8.37
N ASP A 147 13.45 13.12 -7.34
CA ASP A 147 12.57 13.73 -6.34
C ASP A 147 11.61 14.77 -6.94
N LYS A 148 12.04 15.59 -7.90
CA LYS A 148 11.17 16.57 -8.58
C LYS A 148 10.07 15.93 -9.41
N VAL A 149 10.40 14.88 -10.16
CA VAL A 149 9.42 14.07 -10.88
C VAL A 149 8.39 13.50 -9.89
N PHE A 150 8.84 13.01 -8.74
CA PHE A 150 7.96 12.46 -7.70
C PHE A 150 7.03 13.47 -7.06
N LEU A 151 7.49 14.70 -6.83
CA LEU A 151 6.63 15.76 -6.32
C LEU A 151 5.55 16.20 -7.32
N THR A 152 5.57 15.70 -8.56
CA THR A 152 4.66 16.17 -9.62
C THR A 152 3.66 15.11 -10.05
N VAL A 153 4.05 13.83 -10.03
CA VAL A 153 3.17 12.72 -10.42
C VAL A 153 1.93 12.67 -9.53
N LYS A 154 0.75 12.72 -10.14
CA LYS A 154 -0.55 12.61 -9.46
C LYS A 154 -0.86 11.16 -9.08
N PRO A 155 -1.60 10.92 -7.98
CA PRO A 155 -2.04 9.57 -7.62
C PRO A 155 -2.91 8.95 -8.72
N HIS A 156 -2.77 7.64 -8.94
CA HIS A 156 -3.65 6.90 -9.85
C HIS A 156 -5.08 6.90 -9.31
N GLN A 157 -6.02 7.45 -10.09
CA GLN A 157 -7.45 7.41 -9.77
C GLN A 157 -7.97 5.98 -9.98
N SER A 158 -8.82 5.51 -9.05
CA SER A 158 -9.49 4.21 -9.18
C SER A 158 -10.42 4.20 -10.40
N LEU A 159 -10.59 3.03 -11.04
CA LEU A 159 -11.58 2.84 -12.09
C LEU A 159 -12.98 2.61 -11.51
N LEU A 160 -13.07 2.28 -10.21
CA LEU A 160 -14.34 2.11 -9.51
C LEU A 160 -14.98 3.47 -9.22
N LYS A 161 -15.98 3.82 -10.03
CA LYS A 161 -16.93 4.89 -9.75
C LYS A 161 -18.27 4.27 -9.37
N THR A 162 -18.59 4.32 -8.08
CA THR A 162 -19.94 4.02 -7.57
C THR A 162 -20.60 5.34 -7.19
N GLU A 163 -21.89 5.52 -7.52
CA GLU A 163 -22.74 6.70 -7.26
C GLU A 163 -22.22 7.59 -6.10
N GLY A 164 -21.48 8.66 -6.44
CA GLY A 164 -21.02 9.69 -5.50
C GLY A 164 -19.82 9.34 -4.59
N ILE A 165 -19.24 8.15 -4.67
CA ILE A 165 -18.07 7.74 -3.86
C ILE A 165 -16.85 7.53 -4.75
N SER A 166 -15.79 8.30 -4.49
CA SER A 166 -14.48 8.14 -5.14
C SER A 166 -13.59 7.19 -4.34
N TYR A 167 -13.14 6.11 -4.97
CA TYR A 167 -12.13 5.21 -4.40
C TYR A 167 -10.72 5.59 -4.85
N SER A 168 -9.72 5.15 -4.09
CA SER A 168 -8.30 5.24 -4.45
C SER A 168 -7.69 3.84 -4.56
N ARG A 169 -7.18 3.50 -5.74
CA ARG A 169 -6.48 2.23 -6.01
C ARG A 169 -5.07 2.33 -5.47
N ILE A 170 -4.78 1.63 -4.37
CA ILE A 170 -3.51 1.80 -3.64
C ILE A 170 -2.42 0.80 -4.03
N ALA A 171 -2.81 -0.39 -4.50
CA ALA A 171 -1.87 -1.46 -4.82
C ALA A 171 -2.49 -2.47 -5.80
N SER A 172 -1.64 -3.18 -6.53
CA SER A 172 -1.92 -4.48 -7.14
C SER A 172 -1.32 -5.60 -6.31
N ILE A 173 -1.85 -6.81 -6.45
CA ILE A 173 -1.31 -8.03 -5.87
C ILE A 173 -0.84 -8.88 -7.05
N SER A 174 0.42 -9.30 -7.05
CA SER A 174 0.97 -10.21 -8.06
C SER A 174 1.35 -11.54 -7.44
N GLU A 175 1.34 -12.61 -8.25
CA GLU A 175 1.75 -13.95 -7.85
C GLU A 175 3.01 -14.35 -8.60
N ILE A 176 4.07 -14.72 -7.87
CA ILE A 176 5.34 -15.19 -8.41
C ILE A 176 5.78 -16.39 -7.59
N ASN A 177 5.98 -17.55 -8.24
CA ASN A 177 6.40 -18.79 -7.58
C ASN A 177 5.55 -19.13 -6.34
N GLU A 178 4.22 -19.14 -6.48
CA GLU A 178 3.23 -19.43 -5.40
C GLU A 178 3.26 -18.45 -4.20
N ASN A 179 3.99 -17.33 -4.34
CA ASN A 179 4.09 -16.28 -3.36
C ASN A 179 3.44 -15.00 -3.88
N PHE A 180 2.63 -14.37 -3.02
CA PHE A 180 2.00 -13.09 -3.33
C PHE A 180 2.90 -11.92 -2.95
N PHE A 181 2.98 -10.94 -3.84
CA PHE A 181 3.67 -9.68 -3.64
C PHE A 181 2.69 -8.52 -3.72
N ILE A 182 2.87 -7.52 -2.85
CA ILE A 182 2.09 -6.29 -2.88
C ILE A 182 2.85 -5.27 -3.72
N GLU A 183 2.21 -4.80 -4.76
CA GLU A 183 2.74 -3.83 -5.69
C GLU A 183 2.06 -2.49 -5.49
N PHE A 184 2.72 -1.55 -4.82
CA PHE A 184 2.11 -0.26 -4.58
C PHE A 184 2.02 0.60 -5.84
N LEU A 185 0.86 1.25 -6.01
CA LEU A 185 0.57 2.17 -7.11
C LEU A 185 0.82 3.64 -6.77
N SER A 186 1.39 3.90 -5.59
CA SER A 186 1.92 5.19 -5.21
C SER A 186 3.39 5.05 -4.83
N LEU A 187 4.23 5.98 -5.31
CA LEU A 187 5.67 5.93 -5.06
C LEU A 187 6.01 6.13 -3.58
N ASP A 188 5.19 6.88 -2.85
CA ASP A 188 5.42 7.10 -1.43
C ASP A 188 5.22 5.80 -0.62
N LEU A 189 4.23 4.97 -0.96
CA LEU A 189 4.01 3.68 -0.32
C LEU A 189 5.11 2.68 -0.70
N ALA A 190 5.51 2.67 -1.98
CA ALA A 190 6.59 1.83 -2.46
C ALA A 190 7.96 2.13 -1.82
N ARG A 191 8.24 3.40 -1.53
CA ARG A 191 9.44 3.86 -0.79
C ARG A 191 9.42 3.47 0.69
N GLY A 192 8.30 2.95 1.20
CA GLY A 192 8.15 2.48 2.56
C GLY A 192 8.09 3.58 3.61
N VAL A 193 8.73 3.33 4.75
CA VAL A 193 8.70 4.21 5.94
C VAL A 193 10.01 4.96 6.13
N TYR A 194 9.93 6.12 6.78
CA TYR A 194 11.08 6.84 7.28
C TYR A 194 11.66 6.15 8.51
N ASN A 195 12.97 6.02 8.56
CA ASN A 195 13.69 5.62 9.76
C ASN A 195 14.49 6.82 10.27
N ILE A 196 14.33 7.14 11.56
CA ILE A 196 14.94 8.33 12.17
C ILE A 196 15.91 7.85 13.24
N ASP A 197 17.20 8.13 13.07
CA ASP A 197 18.21 7.82 14.08
C ASP A 197 18.17 8.87 15.21
N TYR A 198 17.33 8.61 16.22
CA TYR A 198 17.19 9.49 17.38
C TYR A 198 18.48 9.63 18.19
N THR A 199 19.37 8.63 18.17
CA THR A 199 20.64 8.68 18.91
C THR A 199 21.60 9.67 18.26
N LYS A 200 21.73 9.59 16.94
CA LYS A 200 22.50 10.53 16.14
C LYS A 200 21.89 11.91 16.17
N LEU A 201 20.57 12.03 16.06
CA LEU A 201 19.87 13.30 16.17
C LEU A 201 20.17 13.98 17.52
N LYS A 202 20.12 13.24 18.63
CA LYS A 202 20.44 13.77 19.97
C LYS A 202 21.87 14.32 20.03
N ARG A 203 22.85 13.55 19.52
CA ARG A 203 24.27 13.99 19.46
C ARG A 203 24.45 15.28 18.64
N LEU A 204 23.73 15.43 17.52
CA LEU A 204 23.79 16.64 16.71
C LEU A 204 23.16 17.86 17.43
N LYS A 205 22.10 17.63 18.22
CA LYS A 205 21.50 18.67 19.08
C LYS A 205 22.47 19.12 20.17
N GLU A 206 23.16 18.19 20.82
CA GLU A 206 24.15 18.47 21.88
C GLU A 206 25.38 19.23 21.35
N ARG A 207 25.78 18.97 20.10
CA ARG A 207 26.87 19.68 19.41
C ARG A 207 26.51 21.13 19.03
N GLY A 208 25.28 21.57 19.24
CA GLY A 208 24.85 22.95 18.93
C GLY A 208 24.78 23.29 17.45
N ILE A 209 24.66 22.28 16.57
CA ILE A 209 24.63 22.46 15.10
C ILE A 209 23.35 23.18 14.64
N PHE A 210 22.28 23.08 15.43
CA PHE A 210 20.96 23.64 15.12
C PHE A 210 20.62 24.77 16.10
N SER A 211 20.13 25.88 15.57
CA SER A 211 19.51 26.97 16.34
C SER A 211 18.26 26.51 17.10
N LYS A 212 17.83 27.29 18.10
CA LYS A 212 16.61 27.00 18.88
C LYS A 212 15.36 26.86 18.00
N GLU A 213 15.26 27.64 16.93
CA GLU A 213 14.15 27.60 15.99
C GLU A 213 14.18 26.32 15.13
N GLU A 214 15.36 25.94 14.62
CA GLU A 214 15.55 24.69 13.90
C GLU A 214 15.23 23.48 14.78
N LEU A 215 15.61 23.50 16.07
CA LEU A 215 15.29 22.42 17.00
C LEU A 215 13.78 22.23 17.18
N LYS A 216 13.01 23.33 17.27
CA LYS A 216 11.53 23.27 17.31
C LYS A 216 10.97 22.71 16.01
N ARG A 217 11.44 23.18 14.85
CA ARG A 217 11.03 22.70 13.53
C ARG A 217 11.33 21.21 13.34
N ILE A 218 12.51 20.75 13.76
CA ILE A 218 12.90 19.33 13.77
C ILE A 218 11.92 18.52 14.64
N GLY A 219 11.51 19.03 15.80
CA GLY A 219 10.49 18.39 16.63
C GLY A 219 9.20 18.13 15.85
N PHE A 220 8.63 19.17 15.24
CA PHE A 220 7.43 19.05 14.42
C PHE A 220 7.62 18.13 13.21
N LEU A 221 8.78 18.20 12.55
CA LEU A 221 9.13 17.34 11.42
C LEU A 221 9.12 15.86 11.83
N THR A 222 9.76 15.51 12.94
CA THR A 222 9.79 14.13 13.45
C THR A 222 8.40 13.62 13.86
N GLU A 223 7.56 14.49 14.42
CA GLU A 223 6.16 14.15 14.72
C GLU A 223 5.37 13.88 13.43
N LYS A 224 5.48 14.74 12.40
CA LYS A 224 4.85 14.52 11.08
C LYS A 224 5.31 13.21 10.43
N LEU A 225 6.61 12.94 10.41
CA LEU A 225 7.18 11.70 9.87
C LEU A 225 6.65 10.45 10.59
N THR A 226 6.49 10.54 11.92
CA THR A 226 5.90 9.45 12.72
C THR A 226 4.46 9.16 12.31
N LEU A 227 3.65 10.20 12.09
CA LEU A 227 2.27 10.04 11.61
C LEU A 227 2.21 9.44 10.20
N ILE A 228 3.06 9.92 9.28
CA ILE A 228 3.19 9.38 7.92
C ILE A 228 3.54 7.89 7.98
N ASN A 229 4.55 7.51 8.75
CA ASN A 229 4.96 6.12 8.93
C ASN A 229 3.84 5.24 9.48
N LEU A 230 3.07 5.74 10.44
CA LEU A 230 1.97 4.99 10.99
C LEU A 230 0.90 4.70 9.93
N ARG A 231 0.51 5.70 9.12
CA ARG A 231 -0.47 5.48 8.05
C ARG A 231 0.03 4.45 7.05
N LYS A 232 1.25 4.61 6.54
CA LYS A 232 1.86 3.68 5.57
C LYS A 232 1.93 2.26 6.13
N SER A 233 2.46 2.11 7.35
CA SER A 233 2.63 0.79 7.99
C SER A 233 1.32 0.13 8.35
N THR A 234 0.32 0.89 8.80
CA THR A 234 -1.04 0.39 9.07
C THR A 234 -1.66 -0.16 7.80
N LEU A 235 -1.60 0.60 6.71
CA LEU A 235 -2.13 0.18 5.43
C LEU A 235 -1.44 -1.09 4.93
N PHE A 236 -0.10 -1.09 4.89
CA PHE A 236 0.68 -2.26 4.49
C PHE A 236 0.36 -3.50 5.35
N LYS A 237 0.31 -3.36 6.67
CA LYS A 237 -0.02 -4.46 7.60
C LYS A 237 -1.39 -5.06 7.31
N ILE A 238 -2.39 -4.22 7.04
CA ILE A 238 -3.75 -4.66 6.72
C ILE A 238 -3.77 -5.39 5.37
N VAL A 239 -3.16 -4.83 4.33
CA VAL A 239 -3.11 -5.46 3.00
C VAL A 239 -2.36 -6.80 3.07
N ASN A 240 -1.21 -6.85 3.74
CA ASN A 240 -0.46 -8.09 3.93
C ASN A 240 -1.24 -9.14 4.73
N PHE A 241 -1.99 -8.72 5.74
CA PHE A 241 -2.87 -9.62 6.48
C PHE A 241 -4.00 -10.17 5.60
N ILE A 242 -4.60 -9.34 4.77
CA ILE A 242 -5.60 -9.75 3.76
C ILE A 242 -5.01 -10.77 2.81
N VAL A 243 -3.85 -10.49 2.20
CA VAL A 243 -3.16 -11.38 1.26
C VAL A 243 -2.94 -12.76 1.88
N LYS A 244 -2.44 -12.80 3.11
CA LYS A 244 -2.21 -14.06 3.83
C LYS A 244 -3.49 -14.82 4.16
N LYS A 245 -4.54 -14.13 4.58
CA LYS A 245 -5.79 -14.78 5.01
C LYS A 245 -6.69 -15.16 3.84
N GLN A 246 -6.70 -14.38 2.78
CA GLN A 246 -7.54 -14.60 1.60
C GLN A 246 -6.76 -15.26 0.44
N LYS A 247 -5.63 -15.91 0.74
CA LYS A 247 -4.82 -16.66 -0.22
C LYS A 247 -5.66 -17.60 -1.11
N PRO A 248 -6.58 -18.45 -0.58
CA PRO A 248 -7.36 -19.35 -1.44
C PRO A 248 -8.24 -18.63 -2.49
N PHE A 249 -8.75 -17.44 -2.15
CA PHE A 249 -9.48 -16.60 -3.10
C PHE A 249 -8.54 -15.96 -4.12
N LEU A 250 -7.40 -15.43 -3.66
CA LEU A 250 -6.40 -14.77 -4.51
C LEU A 250 -5.70 -15.72 -5.49
N GLU A 251 -5.70 -17.02 -5.23
CA GLU A 251 -5.15 -18.05 -6.16
C GLU A 251 -6.17 -18.49 -7.22
N THR A 252 -7.46 -18.42 -6.94
CA THR A 252 -8.48 -19.10 -7.75
C THR A 252 -9.49 -18.17 -8.39
N SER A 253 -9.55 -16.90 -7.99
CA SER A 253 -10.61 -15.92 -8.31
C SER A 253 -12.04 -16.31 -7.89
N GLN A 254 -12.21 -17.47 -7.25
CA GLN A 254 -13.51 -18.04 -6.90
C GLN A 254 -14.02 -17.47 -5.58
N LYS A 255 -15.11 -16.70 -5.61
CA LYS A 255 -15.71 -16.05 -4.42
C LYS A 255 -16.11 -17.04 -3.33
N GLU A 256 -16.35 -18.30 -3.69
CA GLU A 256 -16.62 -19.44 -2.80
C GLU A 256 -15.41 -19.81 -1.93
N LYS A 257 -14.19 -19.46 -2.37
CA LYS A 257 -12.94 -19.70 -1.66
C LYS A 257 -12.56 -18.55 -0.70
N LEU A 258 -13.37 -17.49 -0.61
CA LEU A 258 -13.20 -16.46 0.42
C LEU A 258 -13.37 -17.03 1.82
N LEU A 259 -12.45 -16.69 2.71
CA LEU A 259 -12.52 -17.09 4.11
C LEU A 259 -13.23 -16.02 4.95
N PRO A 260 -14.09 -16.40 5.91
CA PRO A 260 -14.68 -15.45 6.86
C PRO A 260 -13.57 -14.71 7.59
N LEU A 261 -13.63 -13.38 7.57
CA LEU A 261 -12.64 -12.54 8.22
C LEU A 261 -13.27 -11.26 8.73
N THR A 262 -13.10 -10.98 10.02
CA THR A 262 -13.63 -9.76 10.62
C THR A 262 -12.55 -8.70 10.79
N GLN A 263 -12.94 -7.43 10.71
CA GLN A 263 -12.03 -6.32 11.04
C GLN A 263 -11.58 -6.37 12.50
N LYS A 264 -12.37 -6.99 13.40
CA LYS A 264 -12.01 -7.20 14.82
C LYS A 264 -10.85 -8.18 14.97
N GLU A 265 -10.84 -9.26 14.18
CA GLU A 265 -9.72 -10.21 14.13
C GLU A 265 -8.47 -9.54 13.58
N ALA A 266 -8.60 -8.75 12.52
CA ALA A 266 -7.49 -7.98 11.97
C ALA A 266 -6.93 -6.98 13.00
N ALA A 267 -7.79 -6.23 13.68
CA ALA A 267 -7.42 -5.28 14.73
C ALA A 267 -6.63 -5.97 15.87
N LYS A 268 -7.13 -7.12 16.35
CA LYS A 268 -6.47 -7.92 17.39
C LYS A 268 -5.12 -8.44 16.92
N PHE A 269 -5.04 -8.99 15.71
CA PHE A 269 -3.80 -9.58 15.18
C PHE A 269 -2.73 -8.52 14.91
N LEU A 270 -3.12 -7.35 14.42
CA LEU A 270 -2.21 -6.26 14.06
C LEU A 270 -1.86 -5.33 15.23
N ASN A 271 -2.51 -5.51 16.38
CA ASN A 271 -2.43 -4.61 17.55
C ASN A 271 -2.79 -3.15 17.20
N ILE A 272 -3.90 -2.97 16.49
CA ILE A 272 -4.44 -1.66 16.07
C ILE A 272 -5.91 -1.60 16.52
N SER A 273 -6.44 -0.40 16.78
CA SER A 273 -7.86 -0.25 17.10
C SER A 273 -8.78 -0.69 15.95
N LEU A 274 -9.96 -1.20 16.27
CA LEU A 274 -10.99 -1.55 15.27
C LEU A 274 -11.34 -0.34 14.38
N SER A 275 -11.48 0.83 14.98
CA SER A 275 -11.70 2.08 14.25
C SER A 275 -10.52 2.41 13.33
N GLY A 276 -9.28 2.15 13.75
CA GLY A 276 -8.08 2.31 12.92
C GLY A 276 -8.12 1.44 11.67
N VAL A 277 -8.52 0.16 11.79
CA VAL A 277 -8.69 -0.73 10.63
C VAL A 277 -9.77 -0.22 9.69
N SER A 278 -10.97 0.07 10.21
CA SER A 278 -12.10 0.53 9.40
C SER A 278 -11.80 1.82 8.63
N ARG A 279 -11.08 2.75 9.26
CA ARG A 279 -10.62 4.02 8.66
C ARG A 279 -9.54 3.81 7.62
N ALA A 280 -8.52 3.02 7.95
CA ALA A 280 -7.41 2.76 7.04
C ALA A 280 -7.89 2.18 5.70
N ILE A 281 -8.87 1.28 5.71
CA ILE A 281 -9.40 0.64 4.48
C ILE A 281 -10.54 1.40 3.79
N LYS A 282 -11.03 2.49 4.39
CA LYS A 282 -12.15 3.27 3.85
C LYS A 282 -11.74 3.89 2.51
N TYR A 283 -12.61 3.76 1.50
CA TYR A 283 -12.42 4.28 0.14
C TYR A 283 -11.12 3.84 -0.55
N LYS A 284 -10.56 2.70 -0.15
CA LYS A 284 -9.35 2.15 -0.78
C LYS A 284 -9.64 0.81 -1.43
N THR A 285 -8.98 0.59 -2.55
CA THR A 285 -9.13 -0.58 -3.39
C THR A 285 -7.77 -1.18 -3.72
N VAL A 286 -7.77 -2.48 -4.00
CA VAL A 286 -6.61 -3.22 -4.49
C VAL A 286 -7.00 -4.00 -5.73
N GLU A 287 -6.07 -4.08 -6.67
CA GLU A 287 -6.19 -4.93 -7.85
C GLU A 287 -5.72 -6.35 -7.51
N ALA A 288 -6.54 -7.34 -7.83
CA ALA A 288 -6.22 -8.75 -7.66
C ALA A 288 -5.23 -9.24 -8.74
N PRO A 289 -4.60 -10.43 -8.57
CA PRO A 289 -3.63 -10.96 -9.54
C PRO A 289 -4.14 -11.09 -10.97
N TRP A 290 -5.45 -11.29 -11.16
CA TRP A 290 -6.10 -11.37 -12.47
C TRP A 290 -6.62 -10.02 -13.02
N GLY A 291 -6.29 -8.90 -12.36
CA GLY A 291 -6.59 -7.55 -12.83
C GLY A 291 -7.93 -6.95 -12.39
N GLU A 292 -8.78 -7.68 -11.66
CA GLU A 292 -10.04 -7.14 -11.13
C GLU A 292 -9.79 -6.26 -9.89
N GLU A 293 -10.42 -5.09 -9.83
CA GLU A 293 -10.29 -4.14 -8.72
C GLU A 293 -11.34 -4.39 -7.63
N PHE A 294 -10.89 -4.55 -6.38
CA PHE A 294 -11.76 -4.80 -5.23
C PHE A 294 -11.58 -3.74 -4.13
N PRO A 295 -12.68 -3.23 -3.53
CA PRO A 295 -12.60 -2.47 -2.29
C PRO A 295 -11.95 -3.32 -1.19
N LEU A 296 -11.05 -2.75 -0.38
CA LEU A 296 -10.42 -3.50 0.71
C LEU A 296 -11.42 -4.12 1.70
N ARG A 297 -12.61 -3.51 1.84
CA ARG A 297 -13.70 -4.04 2.66
C ARG A 297 -14.25 -5.38 2.17
N PHE A 298 -14.12 -5.69 0.88
CA PHE A 298 -14.56 -6.95 0.28
C PHE A 298 -13.89 -8.17 0.94
N PHE A 299 -12.61 -8.03 1.31
CA PHE A 299 -11.80 -9.07 1.92
C PHE A 299 -12.09 -9.33 3.41
N PHE A 300 -13.11 -8.67 3.98
CA PHE A 300 -13.63 -8.92 5.32
C PHE A 300 -15.06 -9.47 5.27
N PRO A 301 -15.32 -10.59 4.57
CA PRO A 301 -16.67 -11.12 4.44
C PRO A 301 -17.12 -11.71 5.77
N SER A 302 -18.39 -11.49 6.09
CA SER A 302 -19.03 -12.21 7.21
C SER A 302 -19.17 -13.69 6.87
N LEU A 303 -19.30 -14.54 7.90
CA LEU A 303 -19.61 -15.97 7.71
C LEU A 303 -20.89 -16.18 6.87
N LYS A 304 -21.88 -15.31 7.05
CA LYS A 304 -23.11 -15.33 6.25
C LYS A 304 -22.81 -15.04 4.78
N THR A 305 -21.97 -14.05 4.50
CA THR A 305 -21.56 -13.67 3.14
C THR A 305 -20.84 -14.82 2.43
N VAL A 306 -19.88 -15.47 3.10
CA VAL A 306 -19.16 -16.63 2.54
C VAL A 306 -20.10 -17.79 2.22
N ARG A 307 -21.02 -18.12 3.14
CA ARG A 307 -22.04 -19.17 2.91
C ARG A 307 -22.92 -18.85 1.70
N ILE A 308 -23.24 -17.58 1.48
CA ILE A 308 -24.01 -17.15 0.31
C ILE A 308 -23.19 -17.34 -0.97
N PHE A 309 -21.90 -16.98 -0.99
CA PHE A 309 -21.05 -17.20 -2.16
C PHE A 309 -20.95 -18.68 -2.52
N ILE A 310 -20.69 -19.55 -1.54
CA ILE A 310 -20.65 -21.01 -1.77
C ILE A 310 -21.99 -21.51 -2.33
N LEU A 311 -23.12 -21.09 -1.75
CA LEU A 311 -24.43 -21.46 -2.26
C LEU A 311 -24.64 -20.98 -3.70
N LYS A 312 -24.27 -19.75 -4.04
CA LYS A 312 -24.38 -19.22 -5.40
C LYS A 312 -23.55 -20.05 -6.39
N GLY A 313 -22.30 -20.34 -6.06
CA GLY A 313 -21.42 -21.17 -6.90
C GLY A 313 -21.99 -22.58 -7.16
N LEU A 314 -22.57 -23.22 -6.15
CA LEU A 314 -23.21 -24.54 -6.32
C LEU A 314 -24.47 -24.46 -7.18
N LEU A 315 -25.22 -23.36 -7.12
CA LEU A 315 -26.43 -23.17 -7.91
C LEU A 315 -26.12 -22.80 -9.37
N GLU A 316 -25.10 -22.00 -9.62
CA GLU A 316 -24.69 -21.57 -10.97
C GLU A 316 -24.09 -22.70 -11.80
N LYS A 317 -23.47 -23.70 -11.16
CA LYS A 317 -22.99 -24.91 -11.85
C LYS A 317 -24.10 -25.84 -12.32
N GLU A 318 -25.34 -25.59 -11.90
CA GLU A 318 -26.54 -26.42 -12.19
C GLU A 318 -26.39 -27.93 -11.91
N GLU A 319 -25.39 -28.32 -11.12
CA GLU A 319 -25.09 -29.73 -10.81
C GLU A 319 -26.23 -30.41 -10.03
N PHE A 320 -27.04 -29.63 -9.30
CA PHE A 320 -28.07 -30.12 -8.41
C PHE A 320 -29.47 -29.80 -8.93
N LYS A 321 -30.31 -30.82 -9.07
CA LYS A 321 -31.70 -30.66 -9.55
C LYS A 321 -32.62 -30.21 -8.42
N THR A 322 -32.37 -30.66 -7.18
CA THR A 322 -33.24 -30.40 -6.03
C THR A 322 -32.56 -29.62 -4.91
N ASP A 323 -33.35 -28.86 -4.14
CA ASP A 323 -32.86 -28.13 -2.95
C ASP A 323 -32.32 -29.07 -1.86
N ARG A 324 -32.76 -30.34 -1.86
CA ARG A 324 -32.28 -31.37 -0.94
C ARG A 324 -30.84 -31.77 -1.29
N GLU A 325 -30.52 -31.94 -2.56
CA GLU A 325 -29.17 -32.26 -3.02
C GLU A 325 -28.19 -31.13 -2.71
N VAL A 326 -28.59 -29.87 -2.98
CA VAL A 326 -27.79 -28.69 -2.61
C VAL A 326 -27.54 -28.65 -1.10
N SER A 327 -28.58 -28.89 -0.30
CA SER A 327 -28.45 -28.94 1.17
C SER A 327 -27.50 -30.03 1.65
N GLN A 328 -27.50 -31.19 0.98
CA GLN A 328 -26.62 -32.31 1.33
C GLN A 328 -25.18 -32.01 0.94
N SER A 329 -24.94 -31.51 -0.27
CA SER A 329 -23.61 -31.12 -0.76
C SER A 329 -22.99 -30.02 0.12
N LEU A 330 -23.77 -29.01 0.51
CA LEU A 330 -23.32 -27.98 1.45
C LEU A 330 -22.87 -28.56 2.79
N LYS A 331 -23.57 -29.57 3.29
CA LYS A 331 -23.23 -30.25 4.54
C LYS A 331 -21.96 -31.09 4.40
N GLU A 332 -21.88 -31.91 3.35
CA GLU A 332 -20.79 -32.86 3.13
C GLU A 332 -19.47 -32.18 2.76
N ASN A 333 -19.51 -31.25 1.80
CA ASN A 333 -18.31 -30.65 1.23
C ASN A 333 -17.82 -29.41 1.99
N TYR A 334 -18.73 -28.72 2.71
CA TYR A 334 -18.42 -27.44 3.33
C TYR A 334 -18.82 -27.35 4.81
N GLY A 335 -19.47 -28.38 5.39
CA GLY A 335 -19.97 -28.35 6.76
C GLY A 335 -21.04 -27.29 7.02
N ILE A 336 -21.71 -26.82 5.97
CA ILE A 336 -22.70 -25.73 6.03
C ILE A 336 -24.11 -26.30 6.12
N TYR A 337 -24.81 -25.93 7.20
CA TYR A 337 -26.21 -26.26 7.41
C TYR A 337 -27.10 -25.09 6.97
N LEU A 338 -27.80 -25.25 5.83
CA LEU A 338 -28.82 -24.30 5.37
C LEU A 338 -30.18 -24.97 5.24
N SER A 339 -31.23 -24.23 5.55
CA SER A 339 -32.59 -24.72 5.37
C SER A 339 -32.96 -24.76 3.88
N ARG A 340 -33.82 -25.70 3.49
CA ARG A 340 -34.37 -25.75 2.11
C ARG A 340 -35.06 -24.44 1.72
N ARG A 341 -35.73 -23.76 2.65
CA ARG A 341 -36.36 -22.45 2.42
C ARG A 341 -35.32 -21.38 2.06
N THR A 342 -34.15 -21.41 2.70
CA THR A 342 -33.04 -20.50 2.38
C THR A 342 -32.51 -20.76 0.98
N ILE A 343 -32.33 -22.03 0.61
CA ILE A 343 -31.86 -22.44 -0.73
C ILE A 343 -32.86 -22.01 -1.81
N ALA A 344 -34.15 -22.31 -1.61
CA ALA A 344 -35.23 -21.91 -2.52
C ALA A 344 -35.29 -20.38 -2.72
N LYS A 345 -35.09 -19.60 -1.65
CA LYS A 345 -35.02 -18.14 -1.73
C LYS A 345 -33.90 -17.68 -2.66
N TYR A 346 -32.68 -18.21 -2.49
CA TYR A 346 -31.54 -17.81 -3.32
C TYR A 346 -31.64 -18.35 -4.76
N ARG A 347 -32.21 -19.54 -4.99
CA ARG A 347 -32.55 -20.01 -6.35
C ARG A 347 -33.45 -19.02 -7.08
N LYS A 348 -34.50 -18.54 -6.40
CA LYS A 348 -35.42 -17.54 -6.94
C LYS A 348 -34.72 -16.20 -7.24
N GLU A 349 -33.86 -15.72 -6.34
CA GLU A 349 -33.07 -14.49 -6.55
C GLU A 349 -32.12 -14.60 -7.74
N LEU A 350 -31.48 -15.76 -7.94
CA LEU A 350 -30.57 -16.04 -9.06
C LEU A 350 -31.29 -16.42 -10.37
N LYS A 351 -32.62 -16.51 -10.36
CA LYS A 351 -33.44 -17.04 -11.48
C LYS A 351 -33.04 -18.45 -11.94
N VAL A 352 -32.43 -19.24 -11.07
CA VAL A 352 -32.12 -20.66 -11.32
C VAL A 352 -33.36 -21.49 -11.00
N SER A 353 -33.88 -22.19 -12.01
CA SER A 353 -35.13 -22.94 -11.87
C SER A 353 -34.94 -24.20 -11.04
N ALA A 354 -35.70 -24.34 -9.95
CA ALA A 354 -35.83 -25.63 -9.27
C ALA A 354 -36.74 -26.55 -10.10
N LEU A 355 -36.21 -27.61 -10.69
CA LEU A 355 -37.00 -28.68 -11.30
C LEU A 355 -37.61 -29.57 -10.21
N SER A 356 -38.59 -29.03 -9.50
CA SER A 356 -39.49 -29.82 -8.67
C SER A 356 -40.89 -29.23 -8.75
N LYS A 357 -41.53 -29.36 -9.92
CA LYS A 357 -43.00 -29.38 -9.97
C LYS A 357 -43.44 -30.54 -9.08
N ASN A 358 -44.15 -30.22 -8.01
CA ASN A 358 -44.82 -31.14 -7.11
C ASN A 358 -45.45 -32.32 -7.86
N LYS A 359 -44.87 -33.52 -7.73
CA LYS A 359 -45.63 -34.77 -7.78
C LYS A 359 -46.13 -35.02 -6.37
N ASN A 360 -47.36 -34.58 -6.10
CA ASN A 360 -48.30 -35.16 -5.14
C ASN A 360 -49.64 -34.45 -5.37
N ARG A 361 -50.40 -34.99 -6.32
CA ARG A 361 -51.85 -34.93 -6.38
C ARG A 361 -52.34 -36.35 -6.52
#